data_AF-A0A257LSQ7-F1
#
_entry.id   AF-A0A257LSQ7-F1
#
_cell.length_a   1.000
_cell.length_b   1.000
_cell.length_c   1.000
_cell.angle_alpha   90.00
_cell.angle_beta   90.00
_cell.angle_gamma   90.00
#
_symmetry.space_group_name_H-M   'P 1'
#
loop_
_entity.id
_entity.type
_entity.pdbx_description
1 polymer ?
#
loop_
_entity_poly.entity_id
_entity_poly.type
_entity_poly.pdbx_seq_one_letter_code
_entity_poly.pdbx_strand_id
1 'polypeptide(L)'
;MPFEDPASEIVAASADPATWSADQRFVVLDRFFLGEKDADAIKLAAEVIDANAEIEALGKDGTPTLIAAEKSTPASASVLTRGNYASRKERVFPATPSFLPPLPASLPANRLGLAEWLFLPENPLFSRVTVNRAWQEVFGTGLVETSDDFGIMGARPSNPELLDWLSVEFRESKWDLRHLYKLLLTSRTYRQSQQITPEKLAADPANRLLSRGPRFRLDAEVLRDVALQSSALLNPEVGGPSVKSYQTPGIWEAVSMPESNTLHYKQDKGGALYRRSMYSF
;
A
#
# COMPACT_ATOMS: atom_id res chain seq x y z
N MET A 1 11.15 22.54 -54.06
CA MET A 1 10.05 21.96 -54.86
C MET A 1 8.77 22.32 -54.12
N PRO A 2 7.81 23.03 -54.75
CA PRO A 2 6.66 23.55 -54.01
C PRO A 2 5.69 22.39 -53.73
N PHE A 3 5.58 22.05 -52.45
CA PHE A 3 4.56 21.21 -51.80
C PHE A 3 4.32 19.84 -52.45
N GLU A 4 5.03 18.82 -51.95
CA GLU A 4 4.48 17.46 -52.00
C GLU A 4 3.10 17.52 -51.33
N ASP A 5 2.06 17.04 -52.01
CA ASP A 5 0.72 16.82 -51.45
C ASP A 5 0.51 15.30 -51.40
N PRO A 6 1.04 14.64 -50.34
CA PRO A 6 1.00 13.19 -50.26
C PRO A 6 -0.42 12.67 -50.18
N ALA A 7 -1.37 13.46 -49.65
CA ALA A 7 -2.76 13.08 -49.59
C ALA A 7 -3.37 13.01 -51.00
N SER A 8 -3.12 14.00 -51.84
CA SER A 8 -3.54 13.97 -53.24
C SER A 8 -2.87 12.84 -54.03
N GLU A 9 -1.58 12.56 -53.81
CA GLU A 9 -0.89 11.45 -54.48
C GLU A 9 -1.45 10.07 -54.10
N ILE A 10 -1.75 9.86 -52.82
CA ILE A 10 -2.34 8.62 -52.31
C ILE A 10 -3.75 8.42 -52.88
N VAL A 11 -4.58 9.46 -52.87
CA VAL A 11 -5.95 9.41 -53.41
C VAL A 11 -5.94 9.22 -54.94
N ALA A 12 -4.98 9.82 -55.65
CA ALA A 12 -4.82 9.63 -57.08
C ALA A 12 -4.37 8.21 -57.46
N ALA A 13 -3.53 7.58 -56.63
CA ALA A 13 -3.10 6.19 -56.81
C ALA A 13 -4.23 5.18 -56.50
N SER A 14 -5.05 5.46 -55.48
CA SER A 14 -6.26 4.70 -55.19
C SER A 14 -7.26 5.55 -54.41
N ALA A 15 -8.49 5.68 -54.91
CA ALA A 15 -9.55 6.42 -54.24
C ALA A 15 -10.31 5.59 -53.18
N ASP A 16 -10.04 4.28 -53.08
CA ASP A 16 -10.69 3.39 -52.12
C ASP A 16 -9.88 3.28 -50.81
N PRO A 17 -10.34 3.85 -49.68
CA PRO A 17 -9.64 3.78 -48.40
C PRO A 17 -9.40 2.36 -47.89
N ALA A 18 -10.18 1.38 -48.33
CA ALA A 18 -9.99 -0.03 -47.96
C ALA A 18 -8.63 -0.57 -48.45
N THR A 19 -8.10 -0.01 -49.54
CA THR A 19 -6.82 -0.42 -50.15
C THR A 19 -5.60 0.28 -49.56
N TRP A 20 -5.80 1.33 -48.75
CA TRP A 20 -4.71 2.10 -48.16
C TRP A 20 -4.05 1.38 -47.00
N SER A 21 -2.73 1.54 -46.87
CA SER A 21 -1.97 1.15 -45.67
C SER A 21 -2.37 1.99 -44.45
N ALA A 22 -1.95 1.58 -43.26
CA ALA A 22 -2.19 2.36 -42.03
C ALA A 22 -1.62 3.79 -42.13
N ASP A 23 -0.40 3.94 -42.65
CA ASP A 23 0.26 5.25 -42.81
C ASP A 23 -0.47 6.11 -43.85
N GLN A 24 -0.90 5.51 -44.97
CA GLN A 24 -1.65 6.22 -46.00
C GLN A 24 -3.00 6.72 -45.48
N ARG A 25 -3.70 5.89 -44.69
CA ARG A 25 -4.93 6.30 -44.01
C ARG A 25 -4.69 7.45 -43.04
N PHE A 26 -3.64 7.38 -42.24
CA PHE A 26 -3.28 8.46 -41.32
C PHE A 26 -2.99 9.77 -42.05
N VAL A 27 -2.24 9.72 -43.15
CA VAL A 27 -1.91 10.92 -43.93
C VAL A 27 -3.15 11.56 -44.56
N VAL A 28 -4.03 10.76 -45.18
CA VAL A 28 -5.18 11.28 -45.91
C VAL A 28 -6.35 11.62 -44.99
N LEU A 29 -6.71 10.73 -44.07
CA LEU A 29 -7.91 10.87 -43.22
C LEU A 29 -7.59 11.70 -41.97
N ASP A 30 -6.61 11.29 -41.16
CA ASP A 30 -6.35 11.94 -39.88
C ASP A 30 -5.65 13.29 -40.06
N ARG A 31 -4.53 13.31 -40.79
CA ARG A 31 -3.71 14.52 -40.93
C ARG A 31 -4.33 15.54 -41.87
N PHE A 32 -4.71 15.14 -43.09
CA PHE A 32 -5.24 16.08 -44.07
C PHE A 32 -6.73 16.37 -43.87
N PHE A 33 -7.59 15.35 -43.90
CA PHE A 33 -9.03 15.59 -43.84
C PHE A 33 -9.49 16.09 -42.46
N LEU A 34 -9.26 15.32 -41.39
CA LEU A 34 -9.66 15.72 -40.03
C LEU A 34 -8.82 16.89 -39.49
N GLY A 35 -7.54 16.98 -39.87
CA GLY A 35 -6.65 18.05 -39.41
C GLY A 35 -6.79 19.39 -40.13
N GLU A 36 -7.18 19.40 -41.41
CA GLU A 36 -7.18 20.63 -42.23
C GLU A 36 -8.49 20.96 -42.95
N LYS A 37 -9.42 20.00 -43.11
CA LYS A 37 -10.65 20.20 -43.90
C LYS A 37 -11.94 20.10 -43.08
N ASP A 38 -12.03 19.18 -42.13
CA ASP A 38 -13.23 18.96 -41.33
C ASP A 38 -13.35 20.01 -40.22
N ALA A 39 -14.33 20.91 -40.34
CA ALA A 39 -14.47 22.05 -39.45
C ALA A 39 -14.79 21.64 -38.00
N ASP A 40 -15.57 20.56 -37.82
CA ASP A 40 -15.96 20.07 -36.49
C ASP A 40 -14.76 19.43 -35.78
N ALA A 41 -13.97 18.60 -36.48
CA ALA A 41 -12.75 18.01 -35.96
C ALA A 41 -11.70 19.06 -35.59
N ILE A 42 -11.50 20.08 -36.43
CA ILE A 42 -10.58 21.19 -36.15
C ILE A 42 -11.02 21.94 -34.88
N LYS A 43 -12.33 22.22 -34.76
CA LYS A 43 -12.88 22.89 -33.58
C LYS A 43 -12.67 22.06 -32.32
N LEU A 44 -12.98 20.76 -32.34
CA LEU A 44 -12.79 19.87 -31.20
C LEU A 44 -11.30 19.73 -30.83
N ALA A 45 -10.40 19.67 -31.80
CA ALA A 45 -8.96 19.62 -31.56
C ALA A 45 -8.47 20.90 -30.85
N ALA A 46 -8.99 22.07 -31.22
CA ALA A 46 -8.69 23.32 -30.53
C ALA A 46 -9.22 23.30 -29.08
N GLU A 47 -10.46 22.83 -28.86
CA GLU A 47 -11.02 22.68 -27.51
C GLU A 47 -10.20 21.74 -26.62
N VAL A 48 -9.63 20.66 -27.19
CA VAL A 48 -8.74 19.74 -26.46
C VAL A 48 -7.43 20.42 -26.06
N ILE A 49 -6.85 21.26 -26.91
CA ILE A 49 -5.64 22.04 -26.57
C ILE A 49 -5.92 22.96 -25.39
N ASP A 50 -7.02 23.70 -25.43
CA ASP A 50 -7.41 24.63 -24.38
C ASP A 50 -7.71 23.89 -23.06
N ALA A 51 -8.44 22.78 -23.11
CA ALA A 51 -8.73 21.95 -21.94
C ALA A 51 -7.47 21.34 -21.31
N ASN A 52 -6.51 20.89 -22.13
CA ASN A 52 -5.22 20.39 -21.63
C ASN A 52 -4.42 21.52 -20.96
N ALA A 53 -4.41 22.72 -21.53
CA ALA A 53 -3.76 23.88 -20.90
C ALA A 53 -4.41 24.25 -19.56
N GLU A 54 -5.74 24.13 -19.45
CA GLU A 54 -6.45 24.32 -18.19
C GLU A 54 -6.09 23.25 -17.15
N ILE A 55 -6.01 21.97 -17.55
CA ILE A 55 -5.56 20.87 -16.69
C ILE A 55 -4.13 21.10 -16.19
N GLU A 56 -3.21 21.52 -17.07
CA GLU A 56 -1.83 21.86 -16.66
C GLU A 56 -1.80 23.05 -15.70
N ALA A 57 -2.62 24.08 -15.95
CA ALA A 57 -2.72 25.23 -15.06
C ALA A 57 -3.26 24.84 -13.66
N LEU A 58 -4.29 24.00 -13.60
CA LEU A 58 -4.83 23.45 -12.36
C LEU A 58 -3.82 22.57 -11.62
N GLY A 59 -2.96 21.86 -12.35
CA GLY A 59 -1.92 20.99 -11.80
C GLY A 59 -0.63 21.70 -11.37
N LYS A 60 -0.41 22.95 -11.80
CA LYS A 60 0.88 23.66 -11.67
C LYS A 60 1.42 23.74 -10.24
N ASP A 61 0.54 23.96 -9.27
CA ASP A 61 0.88 24.05 -7.84
C ASP A 61 0.51 22.77 -7.06
N GLY A 62 -0.05 21.77 -7.76
CA GLY A 62 -0.40 20.48 -7.18
C GLY A 62 0.82 19.58 -7.01
N THR A 63 0.80 18.73 -5.98
CA THR A 63 1.78 17.63 -5.90
C THR A 63 1.27 16.46 -6.75
N PRO A 64 1.96 16.09 -7.84
CA PRO A 64 1.53 14.96 -8.65
C PRO A 64 1.51 13.69 -7.79
N THR A 65 0.43 12.93 -7.92
CA THR A 65 0.27 11.65 -7.22
C THR A 65 -0.06 10.55 -8.21
N LEU A 66 0.40 9.34 -7.92
CA LEU A 66 0.09 8.18 -8.72
C LEU A 66 -1.33 7.72 -8.39
N ILE A 67 -2.18 7.67 -9.40
CA ILE A 67 -3.48 7.02 -9.31
C ILE A 67 -3.40 5.63 -9.94
N ALA A 68 -4.05 4.66 -9.32
CA ALA A 68 -4.23 3.33 -9.90
C ALA A 68 -5.62 3.24 -10.52
N ALA A 69 -5.70 2.98 -11.82
CA ALA A 69 -6.95 2.68 -12.51
C ALA A 69 -7.08 1.17 -12.75
N GLU A 70 -8.27 0.61 -12.54
CA GLU A 70 -8.55 -0.78 -12.87
C GLU A 70 -8.60 -0.96 -14.39
N LYS A 71 -8.02 -2.07 -14.88
CA LYS A 71 -8.04 -2.36 -16.32
C LYS A 71 -9.43 -2.85 -16.73
N SER A 72 -9.83 -2.54 -17.96
CA SER A 72 -11.06 -3.07 -18.56
C SER A 72 -10.99 -4.58 -18.85
N THR A 73 -9.79 -5.16 -18.80
CA THR A 73 -9.57 -6.59 -19.00
C THR A 73 -9.53 -7.32 -17.65
N PRO A 74 -10.11 -8.53 -17.54
CA PRO A 74 -10.08 -9.29 -16.29
C PRO A 74 -8.66 -9.55 -15.80
N ALA A 75 -8.45 -9.38 -14.50
CA ALA A 75 -7.21 -9.83 -13.86
C ALA A 75 -7.09 -11.35 -14.01
N SER A 76 -5.89 -11.83 -14.32
CA SER A 76 -5.64 -13.26 -14.52
C SER A 76 -4.15 -13.58 -14.38
N ALA A 77 -3.84 -14.82 -14.01
CA ALA A 77 -2.48 -15.36 -14.04
C ALA A 77 -2.45 -16.70 -14.79
N SER A 78 -1.28 -17.30 -14.94
CA SER A 78 -1.14 -18.66 -15.48
C SER A 78 -0.43 -19.55 -14.47
N VAL A 79 -0.89 -20.80 -14.34
CA VAL A 79 -0.16 -21.83 -13.60
C VAL A 79 1.15 -22.10 -14.34
N LEU A 80 2.27 -22.08 -13.63
CA LEU A 80 3.61 -22.28 -14.21
C LEU A 80 4.12 -23.69 -13.95
N THR A 81 4.80 -24.28 -14.94
CA THR A 81 5.51 -25.54 -14.73
C THR A 81 6.73 -25.30 -13.84
N ARG A 82 6.64 -25.71 -12.56
CA ARG A 82 7.72 -25.56 -11.56
C ARG A 82 8.25 -24.12 -11.44
N GLY A 83 7.38 -23.12 -11.60
CA GLY A 83 7.74 -21.70 -11.51
C GLY A 83 8.46 -21.13 -12.74
N ASN A 84 8.62 -21.89 -13.83
CA ASN A 84 9.23 -21.38 -15.05
C ASN A 84 8.27 -20.41 -15.78
N TYR A 85 8.61 -19.12 -15.80
CA TYR A 85 7.84 -18.05 -16.44
C TYR A 85 7.56 -18.26 -17.95
N ALA A 86 8.43 -19.00 -18.65
CA ALA A 86 8.29 -19.33 -20.06
C ALA A 86 7.39 -20.55 -20.30
N SER A 87 7.12 -21.37 -19.27
CA SER A 87 6.31 -22.58 -19.38
C SER A 87 4.97 -22.40 -18.66
N ARG A 88 4.04 -21.76 -19.37
CA ARG A 88 2.67 -21.49 -18.89
C ARG A 88 1.75 -22.67 -19.20
N LYS A 89 0.88 -23.00 -18.24
CA LYS A 89 -0.21 -23.97 -18.39
C LYS A 89 -1.55 -23.21 -18.48
N GLU A 90 -2.55 -23.64 -17.72
CA GLU A 90 -3.87 -23.04 -17.66
C GLU A 90 -3.86 -21.62 -17.09
N ARG A 91 -4.79 -20.80 -17.58
CA ARG A 91 -5.06 -19.46 -17.06
C ARG A 91 -6.00 -19.58 -15.85
N VAL A 92 -5.69 -18.84 -14.80
CA VAL A 92 -6.48 -18.76 -13.56
C VAL A 92 -6.98 -17.34 -13.35
N PHE A 93 -8.09 -17.24 -12.66
CA PHE A 93 -8.82 -16.00 -12.38
C PHE A 93 -8.90 -15.76 -10.86
N PRO A 94 -9.30 -14.55 -10.41
CA PRO A 94 -9.44 -14.25 -9.00
C PRO A 94 -10.38 -15.25 -8.31
N ALA A 95 -9.89 -15.85 -7.22
CA ALA A 95 -10.62 -16.80 -6.40
C ALA A 95 -10.06 -16.76 -4.97
N THR A 96 -10.81 -17.32 -4.03
CA THR A 96 -10.35 -17.50 -2.64
C THR A 96 -9.71 -18.88 -2.48
N PRO A 97 -8.77 -19.08 -1.53
CA PRO A 97 -8.21 -20.39 -1.25
C PRO A 97 -9.31 -21.39 -0.86
N SER A 98 -9.29 -22.59 -1.44
CA SER A 98 -10.37 -23.58 -1.29
C SER A 98 -10.56 -24.12 0.14
N PHE A 99 -9.56 -23.97 1.01
CA PHE A 99 -9.63 -24.33 2.42
C PHE A 99 -10.22 -23.22 3.31
N LEU A 100 -10.53 -22.06 2.74
CA LEU A 100 -11.24 -20.96 3.38
C LEU A 100 -12.66 -20.86 2.80
N PRO A 101 -13.55 -20.07 3.41
CA PRO A 101 -14.90 -19.87 2.86
C PRO A 101 -14.85 -19.43 1.40
N PRO A 102 -15.75 -19.95 0.54
CA PRO A 102 -15.81 -19.52 -0.85
C PRO A 102 -16.20 -18.04 -0.95
N LEU A 103 -15.83 -17.38 -2.04
CA LEU A 103 -16.32 -16.04 -2.36
C LEU A 103 -17.84 -16.12 -2.65
N PRO A 104 -18.70 -15.39 -1.92
CA PRO A 104 -20.14 -15.37 -2.21
C PRO A 104 -20.41 -14.83 -3.62
N ALA A 105 -21.39 -15.42 -4.32
CA ALA A 105 -21.77 -15.02 -5.68
C ALA A 105 -22.29 -13.56 -5.76
N SER A 106 -22.72 -12.99 -4.64
CA SER A 106 -23.12 -11.58 -4.54
C SER A 106 -21.94 -10.60 -4.59
N LEU A 107 -20.70 -11.08 -4.36
CA LEU A 107 -19.50 -10.25 -4.34
C LEU A 107 -18.77 -10.31 -5.69
N PRO A 108 -18.25 -9.18 -6.19
CA PRO A 108 -17.47 -9.18 -7.42
C PRO A 108 -16.12 -9.88 -7.22
N ALA A 109 -15.67 -10.62 -8.23
CA ALA A 109 -14.35 -11.27 -8.22
C ALA A 109 -13.20 -10.28 -8.51
N ASN A 110 -13.12 -9.22 -7.72
CA ASN A 110 -12.12 -8.15 -7.81
C ASN A 110 -11.61 -7.75 -6.42
N ARG A 111 -10.84 -6.67 -6.32
CA ARG A 111 -10.26 -6.20 -5.05
C ARG A 111 -11.31 -5.81 -4.02
N LEU A 112 -12.43 -5.23 -4.45
CA LEU A 112 -13.52 -4.85 -3.55
C LEU A 112 -14.17 -6.09 -2.94
N GLY A 113 -14.52 -7.09 -3.76
CA GLY A 113 -15.09 -8.33 -3.24
C GLY A 113 -14.12 -9.13 -2.37
N LEU A 114 -12.81 -9.08 -2.65
CA LEU A 114 -11.80 -9.63 -1.74
C LEU A 114 -11.80 -8.91 -0.38
N ALA A 115 -11.88 -7.57 -0.39
CA ALA A 115 -11.94 -6.78 0.84
C ALA A 115 -13.18 -7.16 1.65
N GLU A 116 -14.36 -7.18 1.05
CA GLU A 116 -15.60 -7.57 1.73
C GLU A 116 -15.57 -9.04 2.21
N TRP A 117 -14.98 -9.95 1.43
CA TRP A 117 -14.79 -11.35 1.80
C TRP A 117 -13.91 -11.54 3.05
N LEU A 118 -12.87 -10.72 3.24
CA LEU A 118 -12.01 -10.78 4.42
C LEU A 118 -12.76 -10.53 5.72
N PHE A 119 -13.82 -9.71 5.67
CA PHE A 119 -14.63 -9.35 6.84
C PHE A 119 -15.85 -10.25 7.05
N LEU A 120 -16.01 -11.32 6.25
CA LEU A 120 -17.10 -12.28 6.45
C LEU A 120 -17.00 -12.94 7.84
N PRO A 121 -18.13 -13.15 8.55
CA PRO A 121 -18.15 -13.82 9.84
C PRO A 121 -17.55 -15.23 9.80
N GLU A 122 -17.64 -15.91 8.66
CA GLU A 122 -17.12 -17.25 8.41
C GLU A 122 -15.61 -17.25 8.19
N ASN A 123 -14.98 -16.10 7.90
CA ASN A 123 -13.54 -16.01 7.72
C ASN A 123 -12.83 -16.09 9.09
N PRO A 124 -12.08 -17.17 9.36
CA PRO A 124 -11.55 -17.39 10.70
C PRO A 124 -10.21 -16.68 10.93
N LEU A 125 -9.57 -16.15 9.89
CA LEU A 125 -8.17 -15.71 9.96
C LEU A 125 -8.05 -14.21 10.17
N PHE A 126 -8.87 -13.40 9.50
CA PHE A 126 -8.67 -11.94 9.51
C PHE A 126 -8.62 -11.37 10.93
N SER A 127 -9.60 -11.72 11.76
CA SER A 127 -9.66 -11.23 13.14
C SER A 127 -8.52 -11.78 14.00
N ARG A 128 -8.26 -13.09 13.93
CA ARG A 128 -7.19 -13.76 14.70
C ARG A 128 -5.82 -13.17 14.40
N VAL A 129 -5.50 -12.98 13.13
CA VAL A 129 -4.21 -12.42 12.69
C VAL A 129 -4.09 -10.97 13.14
N THR A 130 -5.15 -10.18 13.00
CA THR A 130 -5.15 -8.75 13.38
C THR A 130 -4.96 -8.59 14.89
N VAL A 131 -5.72 -9.33 15.70
CA VAL A 131 -5.60 -9.34 17.15
C VAL A 131 -4.21 -9.81 17.59
N ASN A 132 -3.66 -10.83 16.93
CA ASN A 132 -2.32 -11.32 17.26
C ASN A 132 -1.23 -10.28 17.01
N ARG A 133 -1.35 -9.49 15.94
CA ARG A 133 -0.43 -8.37 15.67
C ARG A 133 -0.57 -7.26 16.70
N ALA A 134 -1.80 -6.84 17.01
CA ALA A 134 -2.04 -5.86 18.08
C ALA A 134 -1.50 -6.36 19.44
N TRP A 135 -1.68 -7.64 19.74
CA TRP A 135 -1.11 -8.27 20.91
C TRP A 135 0.42 -8.24 20.88
N GLN A 136 1.04 -8.61 19.76
CA GLN A 136 2.49 -8.58 19.60
C GLN A 136 3.06 -7.18 19.81
N GLU A 137 2.40 -6.14 19.31
CA GLU A 137 2.84 -4.75 19.51
C GLU A 137 2.80 -4.34 21.00
N VAL A 138 1.79 -4.80 21.74
CA VAL A 138 1.60 -4.45 23.16
C VAL A 138 2.49 -5.28 24.08
N PHE A 139 2.69 -6.57 23.76
CA PHE A 139 3.36 -7.53 24.64
C PHE A 139 4.75 -7.98 24.15
N GLY A 140 5.15 -7.59 22.93
CA GLY A 140 6.40 -7.96 22.26
C GLY A 140 6.34 -9.24 21.44
N THR A 141 5.55 -10.23 21.87
CA THR A 141 5.38 -11.52 21.18
C THR A 141 3.90 -11.84 21.04
N GLY A 142 3.45 -12.10 19.81
CA GLY A 142 2.06 -12.48 19.51
C GLY A 142 1.64 -13.76 20.22
N LEU A 143 0.36 -13.94 20.54
CA LEU A 143 -0.17 -15.23 21.03
C LEU A 143 0.21 -16.39 20.12
N VAL A 144 0.25 -16.19 18.81
CA VAL A 144 1.00 -16.98 17.84
C VAL A 144 2.32 -16.26 17.57
N GLU A 145 3.44 -16.89 17.86
CA GLU A 145 4.76 -16.27 17.75
C GLU A 145 5.14 -15.98 16.30
N THR A 146 4.79 -16.88 15.38
CA THR A 146 4.97 -16.73 13.94
C THR A 146 3.81 -15.92 13.35
N SER A 147 3.79 -14.61 13.60
CA SER A 147 2.67 -13.75 13.17
C SER A 147 2.35 -13.78 11.68
N ASP A 148 3.29 -14.17 10.84
CA ASP A 148 3.11 -14.29 9.39
C ASP A 148 2.72 -15.70 8.92
N ASP A 149 2.66 -16.68 9.83
CA ASP A 149 2.25 -18.06 9.54
C ASP A 149 1.33 -18.61 10.63
N PHE A 150 0.03 -18.64 10.33
CA PHE A 150 -1.04 -19.28 11.13
C PHE A 150 -1.36 -20.70 10.66
N GLY A 151 -0.58 -21.22 9.70
CA GLY A 151 -0.73 -22.55 9.13
C GLY A 151 -0.02 -23.62 9.94
N ILE A 152 0.26 -24.75 9.28
CA ILE A 152 0.84 -25.95 9.92
C ILE A 152 2.33 -25.76 10.26
N MET A 153 3.03 -24.89 9.52
CA MET A 153 4.43 -24.56 9.76
C MET A 153 4.60 -23.45 10.80
N GLY A 154 3.52 -22.77 11.16
CA GLY A 154 3.47 -21.78 12.22
C GLY A 154 3.47 -22.37 13.62
N ALA A 155 3.83 -21.53 14.59
CA ALA A 155 3.70 -21.84 16.01
C ALA A 155 2.23 -21.98 16.41
N ARG A 156 1.95 -22.87 17.37
CA ARG A 156 0.63 -22.93 18.01
C ARG A 156 0.43 -21.71 18.92
N PRO A 157 -0.82 -21.24 19.08
CA PRO A 157 -1.10 -20.15 20.02
C PRO A 157 -0.74 -20.59 21.44
N SER A 158 -0.11 -19.71 22.22
CA SER A 158 0.17 -19.94 23.64
C SER A 158 -1.10 -20.01 24.48
N ASN A 159 -2.18 -19.37 24.02
CA ASN A 159 -3.52 -19.44 24.62
C ASN A 159 -4.59 -19.31 23.50
N PRO A 160 -5.11 -20.43 22.97
CA PRO A 160 -6.08 -20.41 21.88
C PRO A 160 -7.42 -19.80 22.30
N GLU A 161 -7.90 -20.06 23.52
CA GLU A 161 -9.18 -19.55 24.00
C GLU A 161 -9.18 -18.02 24.10
N LEU A 162 -8.07 -17.43 24.56
CA LEU A 162 -7.89 -15.98 24.62
C LEU A 162 -7.83 -15.36 23.22
N LEU A 163 -7.12 -16.00 22.30
CA LEU A 163 -7.04 -15.54 20.91
C LEU A 163 -8.44 -15.52 20.28
N ASP A 164 -9.22 -16.58 20.46
CA ASP A 164 -10.57 -16.69 19.94
C ASP A 164 -11.51 -15.67 20.57
N TRP A 165 -11.44 -15.49 21.89
CA TRP A 165 -12.24 -14.50 22.59
C TRP A 165 -11.95 -13.07 22.11
N LEU A 166 -10.67 -12.68 22.04
CA LEU A 166 -10.28 -11.37 21.52
C LEU A 166 -10.69 -11.17 20.05
N SER A 167 -10.66 -12.24 19.25
CA SER A 167 -11.06 -12.19 17.84
C SER A 167 -12.56 -11.96 17.67
N VAL A 168 -13.38 -12.55 18.52
CA VAL A 168 -14.83 -12.28 18.56
C VAL A 168 -15.08 -10.86 19.04
N GLU A 169 -14.46 -10.44 20.14
CA GLU A 169 -14.57 -9.09 20.69
C GLU A 169 -14.21 -8.01 19.67
N PHE A 170 -13.10 -8.20 18.93
CA PHE A 170 -12.68 -7.24 17.90
C PHE A 170 -13.67 -7.14 16.73
N ARG A 171 -14.31 -8.25 16.35
CA ARG A 171 -15.34 -8.24 15.33
C ARG A 171 -16.63 -7.58 15.83
N GLU A 172 -17.07 -7.90 17.04
CA GLU A 172 -18.31 -7.39 17.64
C GLU A 172 -18.22 -5.91 18.00
N SER A 173 -17.02 -5.40 18.29
CA SER A 173 -16.74 -3.96 18.41
C SER A 173 -16.77 -3.21 17.07
N LYS A 174 -17.12 -3.89 15.98
CA LYS A 174 -17.11 -3.38 14.60
C LYS A 174 -15.71 -2.98 14.14
N TRP A 175 -14.72 -3.81 14.48
CA TRP A 175 -13.32 -3.63 14.06
C TRP A 175 -12.67 -2.38 14.69
N ASP A 176 -13.12 -1.97 15.88
CA ASP A 176 -12.57 -0.82 16.59
C ASP A 176 -11.20 -1.15 17.20
N LEU A 177 -10.14 -0.71 16.52
CA LEU A 177 -8.76 -0.85 17.00
C LEU A 177 -8.54 -0.11 18.32
N ARG A 178 -9.12 1.08 18.52
CA ARG A 178 -8.95 1.85 19.76
C ARG A 178 -9.52 1.08 20.94
N HIS A 179 -10.68 0.46 20.75
CA HIS A 179 -11.28 -0.44 21.75
C HIS A 179 -10.35 -1.61 22.08
N LEU A 180 -9.83 -2.30 21.06
CA LEU A 180 -8.90 -3.41 21.24
C LEU A 180 -7.64 -3.00 22.03
N TYR A 181 -6.95 -1.92 21.63
CA TYR A 181 -5.77 -1.45 22.37
C TYR A 181 -6.13 -1.03 23.80
N LYS A 182 -7.26 -0.35 24.01
CA LYS A 182 -7.70 0.01 25.36
C LYS A 182 -7.92 -1.23 26.22
N LEU A 183 -8.55 -2.27 25.69
CA LEU A 183 -8.76 -3.55 26.36
C LEU A 183 -7.42 -4.19 26.77
N LEU A 184 -6.45 -4.25 25.84
CA LEU A 184 -5.13 -4.82 26.11
C LEU A 184 -4.35 -4.00 27.15
N LEU A 185 -4.27 -2.68 26.99
CA LEU A 185 -3.50 -1.77 27.84
C LEU A 185 -4.10 -1.59 29.25
N THR A 186 -5.40 -1.79 29.40
CA THR A 186 -6.07 -1.75 30.72
C THR A 186 -6.18 -3.12 31.39
N SER A 187 -5.73 -4.19 30.72
CA SER A 187 -5.72 -5.53 31.29
C SER A 187 -4.83 -5.62 32.53
N ARG A 188 -5.10 -6.63 33.38
CA ARG A 188 -4.22 -6.94 34.52
C ARG A 188 -2.85 -7.39 34.03
N THR A 189 -2.83 -8.16 32.94
CA THR A 189 -1.64 -8.73 32.31
C THR A 189 -0.64 -7.66 31.86
N TYR A 190 -1.13 -6.60 31.20
CA TYR A 190 -0.28 -5.47 30.80
C TYR A 190 0.28 -4.70 32.00
N ARG A 191 -0.54 -4.52 33.03
CA ARG A 191 -0.18 -3.77 34.26
C ARG A 191 0.67 -4.56 35.25
N GLN A 192 1.09 -5.78 34.93
CA GLN A 192 1.97 -6.57 35.80
C GLN A 192 3.35 -5.91 35.94
N SER A 193 3.97 -6.11 37.11
CA SER A 193 5.37 -5.72 37.31
C SER A 193 6.29 -6.47 36.35
N GLN A 194 7.26 -5.75 35.79
CA GLN A 194 8.34 -6.32 34.96
C GLN A 194 9.44 -6.99 35.79
N GLN A 195 9.37 -6.96 37.12
CA GLN A 195 10.38 -7.56 38.00
C GLN A 195 10.53 -9.05 37.73
N ILE A 196 11.79 -9.47 37.52
CA ILE A 196 12.17 -10.85 37.25
C ILE A 196 12.70 -11.46 38.54
N THR A 197 12.01 -12.47 39.07
CA THR A 197 12.51 -13.32 40.15
C THR A 197 13.11 -14.60 39.58
N PRO A 198 14.02 -15.30 40.29
CA PRO A 198 14.58 -16.56 39.83
C PRO A 198 13.52 -17.61 39.48
N GLU A 199 12.43 -17.68 40.25
CA GLU A 199 11.33 -18.63 40.05
C GLU A 199 10.59 -18.34 38.75
N LYS A 200 10.29 -17.05 38.47
CA LYS A 200 9.64 -16.64 37.22
C LYS A 200 10.54 -16.89 36.01
N LEU A 201 11.85 -16.63 36.14
CA LEU A 201 12.80 -16.87 35.06
C LEU A 201 12.93 -18.37 34.75
N ALA A 202 12.92 -19.22 35.77
CA ALA A 202 12.98 -20.67 35.59
C ALA A 202 11.70 -21.24 34.97
N ALA A 203 10.53 -20.75 35.39
CA ALA A 203 9.23 -21.24 34.89
C ALA A 203 8.88 -20.69 33.49
N ASP A 204 9.24 -19.43 33.21
CA ASP A 204 8.85 -18.72 31.99
C ASP A 204 9.97 -17.78 31.51
N PRO A 205 11.07 -18.36 30.97
CA PRO A 205 12.25 -17.59 30.59
C PRO A 205 11.95 -16.59 29.48
N ALA A 206 11.13 -16.97 28.50
CA ALA A 206 10.74 -16.15 27.35
C ALA A 206 9.54 -15.21 27.62
N ASN A 207 8.97 -15.21 28.84
CA ASN A 207 7.73 -14.51 29.17
C ASN A 207 6.53 -14.92 28.27
N ARG A 208 6.52 -16.17 27.79
CA ARG A 208 5.52 -16.71 26.88
C ARG A 208 4.17 -16.92 27.57
N LEU A 209 4.22 -17.22 28.86
CA LEU A 209 3.05 -17.38 29.73
C LEU A 209 2.65 -16.06 30.40
N LEU A 210 3.36 -14.96 30.11
CA LEU A 210 3.13 -13.63 30.66
C LEU A 210 3.22 -13.62 32.20
N SER A 211 4.17 -14.37 32.75
CA SER A 211 4.45 -14.39 34.20
C SER A 211 4.88 -13.03 34.78
N ARG A 212 5.24 -12.09 33.90
CA ARG A 212 5.67 -10.72 34.21
C ARG A 212 5.23 -9.74 33.13
N GLY A 213 5.31 -8.45 33.44
CA GLY A 213 5.00 -7.36 32.51
C GLY A 213 5.83 -7.44 31.22
N PRO A 214 5.31 -6.94 30.09
CA PRO A 214 5.99 -7.04 28.80
C PRO A 214 7.28 -6.21 28.79
N ARG A 215 8.35 -6.77 28.24
CA ARG A 215 9.65 -6.08 28.09
C ARG A 215 10.23 -6.43 26.73
N PHE A 216 10.28 -5.46 25.83
CA PHE A 216 10.78 -5.64 24.48
C PHE A 216 11.58 -4.40 24.04
N ARG A 217 12.33 -4.55 22.96
CA ARG A 217 13.09 -3.45 22.35
C ARG A 217 12.12 -2.54 21.61
N LEU A 218 12.20 -1.24 21.89
CA LEU A 218 11.47 -0.23 21.14
C LEU A 218 12.11 -0.01 19.77
N ASP A 219 11.27 0.28 18.77
CA ASP A 219 11.73 0.68 17.44
C ASP A 219 12.47 2.02 17.49
N ALA A 220 13.31 2.28 16.47
CA ALA A 220 14.15 3.47 16.44
C ALA A 220 13.32 4.78 16.49
N GLU A 221 12.19 4.79 15.81
CA GLU A 221 11.23 5.88 15.75
C GLU A 221 10.63 6.17 17.13
N VAL A 222 10.25 5.12 17.86
CA VAL A 222 9.68 5.23 19.21
C VAL A 222 10.76 5.67 20.19
N LEU A 223 11.98 5.13 20.10
CA LEU A 223 13.11 5.56 20.92
C LEU A 223 13.41 7.05 20.76
N ARG A 224 13.44 7.54 19.51
CA ARG A 224 13.64 8.96 19.21
C ARG A 224 12.50 9.81 19.80
N ASP A 225 11.25 9.42 19.57
CA ASP A 225 10.09 10.16 20.07
C ASP A 225 10.05 10.22 21.61
N VAL A 226 10.40 9.13 22.30
CA VAL A 226 10.54 9.09 23.76
C VAL A 226 11.66 10.01 24.24
N ALA A 227 12.82 10.01 23.57
CA ALA A 227 13.92 10.90 23.93
C ALA A 227 13.52 12.38 23.77
N LEU A 228 12.86 12.74 22.67
CA LEU A 228 12.34 14.08 22.44
C LEU A 228 11.26 14.47 23.47
N GLN A 229 10.38 13.53 23.82
CA GLN A 229 9.33 13.78 24.80
C GLN A 229 9.91 14.00 26.21
N SER A 230 10.87 13.16 26.62
CA SER A 230 11.54 13.27 27.93
C SER A 230 12.37 14.54 28.09
N SER A 231 12.85 15.09 26.98
CA SER A 231 13.60 16.36 26.93
C SER A 231 12.71 17.59 26.69
N ALA A 232 11.39 17.41 26.63
CA ALA A 232 10.41 18.44 26.31
C ALA A 232 10.65 19.17 24.96
N LEU A 233 11.31 18.50 24.01
CA LEU A 233 11.58 19.00 22.66
C LEU A 233 10.53 18.56 21.65
N LEU A 234 9.81 17.46 21.92
CA LEU A 234 8.86 16.87 20.96
C LEU A 234 7.80 17.90 20.54
N ASN A 235 7.70 18.16 19.24
CA ASN A 235 6.59 18.90 18.66
C ASN A 235 5.40 17.94 18.45
N PRO A 236 4.27 18.13 19.17
CA PRO A 236 3.14 17.19 19.15
C PRO A 236 2.16 17.44 18.00
N GLU A 237 2.42 18.41 17.11
CA GLU A 237 1.56 18.72 15.97
C GLU A 237 1.27 17.47 15.11
N VAL A 238 0.01 17.32 14.70
CA VAL A 238 -0.49 16.17 13.93
C VAL A 238 -0.85 16.63 12.52
N GLY A 239 -0.45 15.85 11.51
CA GLY A 239 -0.64 16.17 10.09
C GLY A 239 0.41 17.15 9.56
N GLY A 240 0.35 17.44 8.26
CA GLY A 240 1.35 18.25 7.56
C GLY A 240 2.39 17.42 6.79
N PRO A 241 3.26 18.08 6.01
CA PRO A 241 4.25 17.41 5.17
C PRO A 241 5.32 16.70 6.01
N SER A 242 6.01 15.76 5.38
CA SER A 242 7.22 15.16 5.95
C SER A 242 8.30 16.22 6.14
N VAL A 243 9.09 16.07 7.20
CA VAL A 243 10.14 16.99 7.61
C VAL A 243 11.53 16.34 7.54
N LYS A 244 12.53 17.14 7.24
CA LYS A 244 13.93 16.73 7.19
C LYS A 244 14.60 16.98 8.54
N SER A 245 14.44 16.03 9.45
CA SER A 245 15.03 16.07 10.81
C SER A 245 16.57 15.95 10.80
N TYR A 246 17.19 15.96 11.98
CA TYR A 246 18.63 15.75 12.09
C TYR A 246 19.07 14.41 11.47
N GLN A 247 20.04 14.48 10.56
CA GLN A 247 20.72 13.34 9.96
C GLN A 247 22.22 13.65 9.85
N THR A 248 23.06 12.61 9.89
CA THR A 248 24.50 12.78 9.73
C THR A 248 24.81 13.29 8.31
N PRO A 249 25.71 14.27 8.14
CA PRO A 249 26.11 14.74 6.81
C PRO A 249 26.63 13.59 5.94
N GLY A 250 26.30 13.61 4.64
CA GLY A 250 26.86 12.71 3.63
C GLY A 250 26.31 11.28 3.58
N ILE A 251 25.34 10.91 4.43
CA ILE A 251 24.80 9.53 4.44
C ILE A 251 24.16 9.09 3.12
N TRP A 252 23.64 10.04 2.35
CA TRP A 252 22.94 9.79 1.09
C TRP A 252 23.85 9.80 -0.15
N GLU A 253 25.09 10.27 -0.02
CA GLU A 253 26.03 10.44 -1.13
C GLU A 253 26.40 9.11 -1.81
N ALA A 254 26.42 8.01 -1.04
CA ALA A 254 26.79 6.69 -1.54
C ALA A 254 25.64 5.89 -2.18
N VAL A 255 24.39 6.26 -1.92
CA VAL A 255 23.20 5.44 -2.27
C VAL A 255 22.18 6.16 -3.13
N SER A 256 22.28 7.49 -3.28
CA SER A 256 21.31 8.26 -4.04
C SER A 256 21.63 8.21 -5.53
N MET A 257 20.59 8.00 -6.35
CA MET A 257 20.67 8.23 -7.79
C MET A 257 20.96 9.72 -8.06
N PRO A 258 21.65 10.08 -9.15
CA PRO A 258 21.99 11.48 -9.46
C PRO A 258 20.79 12.43 -9.46
N GLU A 259 19.62 11.94 -9.85
CA GLU A 259 18.38 12.70 -9.93
C GLU A 259 17.59 12.76 -8.60
N SER A 260 18.08 12.07 -7.55
CA SER A 260 17.38 12.02 -6.27
C SER A 260 17.56 13.31 -5.47
N ASN A 261 16.45 13.88 -5.02
CA ASN A 261 16.45 15.03 -4.13
C ASN A 261 17.02 14.73 -2.71
N THR A 262 17.31 13.46 -2.41
CA THR A 262 17.98 13.01 -1.18
C THR A 262 19.49 13.17 -1.23
N LEU A 263 20.08 13.21 -2.43
CA LEU A 263 21.52 13.41 -2.63
C LEU A 263 21.99 14.71 -1.97
N HIS A 264 21.14 15.74 -2.00
CA HIS A 264 21.35 17.02 -1.33
C HIS A 264 20.35 17.21 -0.19
N TYR A 265 20.49 16.40 0.86
CA TYR A 265 19.66 16.51 2.06
C TYR A 265 19.82 17.88 2.73
N LYS A 266 18.83 18.75 2.52
CA LYS A 266 18.74 20.05 3.20
C LYS A 266 17.87 19.90 4.45
N GLN A 267 18.53 19.83 5.59
CA GLN A 267 17.87 19.75 6.90
C GLN A 267 16.93 20.94 7.13
N ASP A 268 15.76 20.68 7.72
CA ASP A 268 14.80 21.71 8.11
C ASP A 268 15.27 22.48 9.38
N LYS A 269 14.44 23.42 9.84
CA LYS A 269 14.78 24.31 10.97
C LYS A 269 13.63 24.39 11.98
N GLY A 270 13.95 24.83 13.19
CA GLY A 270 12.96 25.10 14.24
C GLY A 270 12.18 23.86 14.66
N GLY A 271 10.87 24.02 14.88
CA GLY A 271 9.99 22.94 15.36
C GLY A 271 9.88 21.73 14.42
N ALA A 272 10.23 21.87 13.14
CA ALA A 272 10.25 20.77 12.19
C ALA A 272 11.30 19.70 12.56
N LEU A 273 12.41 20.09 13.20
CA LEU A 273 13.48 19.17 13.61
C LEU A 273 13.06 18.15 14.67
N TYR A 274 12.00 18.47 15.41
CA TYR A 274 11.54 17.74 16.59
C TYR A 274 10.13 17.17 16.44
N ARG A 275 9.63 17.06 15.20
CA ARG A 275 8.37 16.37 14.92
C ARG A 275 8.50 14.89 15.27
N ARG A 276 7.34 14.27 15.54
CA ARG A 276 7.22 12.81 15.70
C ARG A 276 7.87 12.11 14.51
N SER A 277 8.54 10.99 14.76
CA SER A 277 9.33 10.27 13.77
C SER A 277 8.49 9.75 12.59
N MET A 278 7.17 9.56 12.78
CA MET A 278 6.20 9.31 11.70
C MET A 278 6.18 10.38 10.59
N TYR A 279 6.59 11.61 10.91
CA TYR A 279 6.67 12.70 9.93
C TYR A 279 8.09 12.91 9.40
N SER A 280 9.08 12.12 9.83
CA SER A 280 10.45 12.25 9.32
C SER A 280 10.56 11.67 7.90
N PHE A 281 11.32 12.36 7.05
CA PHE A 281 11.71 11.93 5.71
C PHE A 281 12.90 10.98 5.73
#